data_AF-A0A425DJ98-F1
#
_entry.id   AF-A0A425DJ98-F1
#
_cell.length_a   1.000
_cell.length_b   1.000
_cell.length_c   1.000
_cell.angle_alpha   90.00
_cell.angle_beta   90.00
_cell.angle_gamma   90.00
#
_symmetry.space_group_name_H-M   'P 1'
#
loop_
_entity.id
_entity.type
_entity.pdbx_description
1 polymer ?
#
loop_
_entity_poly.entity_id
_entity_poly.type
_entity_poly.pdbx_seq_one_letter_code
_entity_poly.pdbx_strand_id
1 'polypeptide(L)'
;MAQSFLIIHFAMKFSLLSAIALFAAAATAQTNDTIADINDRARELKEEASEVDDTELNRECHKQNGNYIPSLKAGEYSTSAFHNCFRTVDQIYEFTDALVAQNPKL
;
A
#
# COMPACT_ATOMS: atom_id res chain seq x y z
N MET A 1 58.44 43.11 16.25
CA MET A 1 57.70 42.15 17.13
C MET A 1 56.35 42.70 17.64
N ALA A 2 55.72 43.68 17.00
CA ALA A 2 54.35 44.15 17.35
C ALA A 2 53.29 43.81 16.27
N GLN A 3 53.71 43.30 15.10
CA GLN A 3 52.82 43.11 13.96
C GLN A 3 52.24 41.69 13.84
N SER A 4 52.82 40.69 14.51
CA SER A 4 52.30 39.31 14.52
C SER A 4 51.21 39.05 15.57
N PHE A 5 51.09 39.87 16.62
CA PHE A 5 50.05 39.70 17.64
C PHE A 5 48.67 40.23 17.21
N LEU A 6 48.61 41.23 16.31
CA LEU A 6 47.34 41.78 15.81
C LEU A 6 46.61 40.85 14.84
N ILE A 7 47.32 39.98 14.13
CA ILE A 7 46.75 39.11 13.09
C ILE A 7 45.94 37.96 13.73
N ILE A 8 46.42 37.40 14.85
CA ILE A 8 45.76 36.28 15.53
C ILE A 8 44.50 36.74 16.28
N HIS A 9 44.48 37.97 16.80
CA HIS A 9 43.31 38.56 17.45
C HIS A 9 42.17 38.90 16.47
N PHE A 10 42.48 39.25 15.21
CA PHE A 10 41.46 39.51 14.19
C PHE A 10 40.84 38.22 13.63
N ALA A 11 41.65 37.17 13.44
CA ALA A 11 41.19 35.89 12.88
C ALA A 11 40.18 35.17 13.79
N MET A 12 40.40 35.17 15.12
CA MET A 12 39.52 34.44 16.05
C MET A 12 38.14 35.09 16.25
N LYS A 13 38.04 36.42 16.11
CA LYS A 13 36.76 37.16 16.28
C LYS A 13 35.88 37.14 15.04
N PHE A 14 36.43 36.91 13.86
CA PHE A 14 35.63 36.71 12.64
C PHE A 14 35.17 35.26 12.46
N SER A 15 35.86 34.27 13.03
CA SER A 15 35.41 32.87 12.96
C SER A 15 34.17 32.55 13.80
N LEU A 16 33.80 33.40 14.77
CA LEU A 16 32.61 33.17 15.62
C LEU A 16 31.33 33.82 15.10
N LEU A 17 31.39 34.71 14.11
CA LEU A 17 30.22 35.40 13.56
C LEU A 17 29.75 34.86 12.20
N SER A 18 30.53 33.98 11.55
CA SER A 18 30.16 33.41 10.25
C SER A 18 29.24 32.18 10.35
N ALA A 19 28.83 31.75 11.55
CA ALA A 19 28.07 30.51 11.74
C ALA A 19 26.56 30.70 11.98
N ILE A 20 26.01 31.92 11.88
CA ILE A 20 24.59 32.19 12.23
C ILE A 20 23.75 32.77 11.07
N ALA A 21 24.34 33.07 9.91
CA ALA A 21 23.58 33.30 8.68
C ALA A 21 23.95 32.16 7.73
N LEU A 22 23.10 31.21 7.36
CA LEU A 22 21.77 31.42 6.82
C LEU A 22 21.08 30.04 6.77
N PHE A 23 20.74 29.45 7.91
CA PHE A 23 19.77 28.33 7.95
C PHE A 23 18.37 28.90 7.85
N ALA A 24 18.06 29.49 6.69
CA ALA A 24 16.72 29.98 6.37
C ALA A 24 16.48 29.97 4.85
N ALA A 25 16.92 28.92 4.17
CA ALA A 25 16.11 28.42 3.06
C ALA A 25 15.01 27.58 3.71
N ALA A 26 13.95 28.25 4.19
CA ALA A 26 12.70 27.56 4.45
C ALA A 26 12.35 26.88 3.14
N ALA A 27 12.45 25.55 3.10
CA ALA A 27 11.96 24.79 1.97
C ALA A 27 10.48 25.17 1.84
N THR A 28 10.16 26.03 0.87
CA THR A 28 8.80 26.07 0.35
C THR A 28 8.66 24.79 -0.45
N ALA A 29 8.49 23.68 0.27
CA ALA A 29 7.74 22.58 -0.26
C ALA A 29 6.36 23.19 -0.53
N GLN A 30 6.11 23.59 -1.77
CA GLN A 30 4.75 23.62 -2.27
C GLN A 30 4.34 22.15 -2.35
N THR A 31 4.02 21.57 -1.19
CA THR A 31 3.10 20.44 -1.17
C THR A 31 1.77 21.06 -1.55
N ASN A 32 1.49 21.12 -2.85
CA ASN A 32 0.10 21.02 -3.32
C ASN A 32 -0.40 19.59 -3.04
N ASP A 33 -0.21 19.11 -1.80
CA ASP A 33 -0.84 17.91 -1.28
C ASP A 33 -2.24 18.33 -0.86
N THR A 34 -3.06 18.58 -1.87
CA THR A 34 -4.50 18.57 -1.64
C THR A 34 -4.88 17.10 -1.49
N ILE A 35 -4.58 16.50 -0.34
CA ILE A 35 -5.25 15.29 0.14
C ILE A 35 -6.08 15.76 1.34
N ALA A 36 -7.31 16.16 1.04
CA ALA A 36 -8.38 16.24 2.01
C ALA A 36 -9.70 16.15 1.27
N ASP A 37 -10.36 15.04 1.42
CA ASP A 37 -11.75 14.83 1.17
C ASP A 37 -12.25 13.90 2.29
N ILE A 38 -13.39 14.20 2.88
CA ILE A 38 -14.01 13.26 3.82
C ILE A 38 -14.69 12.10 3.04
N ASN A 39 -14.37 12.03 1.73
CA ASN A 39 -14.43 11.06 0.63
C ASN A 39 -13.09 11.08 -0.22
N ASP A 40 -11.99 11.43 0.47
CA ASP A 40 -10.53 11.63 0.23
C ASP A 40 -9.82 11.15 -1.05
N ARG A 41 -10.28 11.44 -2.29
CA ARG A 41 -9.51 11.04 -3.49
C ARG A 41 -8.91 12.20 -4.29
N ALA A 42 -7.67 12.57 -3.94
CA ALA A 42 -6.77 13.25 -4.86
C ALA A 42 -6.18 12.23 -5.85
N ARG A 43 -6.75 12.15 -7.05
CA ARG A 43 -6.22 11.28 -8.11
C ARG A 43 -5.08 12.02 -8.81
N GLU A 44 -3.84 11.64 -8.53
CA GLU A 44 -2.69 12.12 -9.31
C GLU A 44 -2.81 11.58 -10.75
N LEU A 45 -2.75 12.47 -11.74
CA LEU A 45 -2.95 12.18 -13.17
C LEU A 45 -1.75 11.42 -13.76
N LYS A 46 -1.55 10.16 -13.38
CA LYS A 46 -0.93 9.16 -14.27
C LYS A 46 -1.06 7.71 -13.77
N GLU A 47 -2.23 7.13 -13.97
CA GLU A 47 -2.29 5.74 -14.40
C GLU A 47 -3.59 5.51 -15.17
N GLU A 48 -3.49 5.39 -16.49
CA GLU A 48 -4.57 4.86 -17.33
C GLU A 48 -4.58 3.33 -17.14
N ALA A 49 -5.12 2.89 -16.01
CA ALA A 49 -5.74 1.58 -15.91
C ALA A 49 -7.20 1.87 -15.58
N SER A 50 -8.12 1.35 -16.39
CA SER A 50 -9.53 1.32 -16.00
C SER A 50 -9.60 0.61 -14.65
N GLU A 51 -9.88 1.34 -13.58
CA GLU A 51 -10.07 0.80 -12.24
C GLU A 51 -11.37 -0.01 -12.32
N VAL A 52 -11.27 -1.27 -12.71
CA VAL A 52 -12.41 -2.18 -12.69
C VAL A 52 -12.67 -2.48 -11.23
N ASP A 53 -13.90 -2.21 -10.78
CA ASP A 53 -14.34 -2.49 -9.42
C ASP A 53 -14.12 -3.97 -9.09
N ASP A 54 -13.30 -4.25 -8.07
CA ASP A 54 -13.02 -5.60 -7.57
C ASP A 54 -14.31 -6.36 -7.24
N THR A 55 -15.36 -5.64 -6.83
CA THR A 55 -16.67 -6.22 -6.57
C THR A 55 -17.30 -6.77 -7.84
N GLU A 56 -17.21 -6.03 -8.95
CA GLU A 56 -17.75 -6.46 -10.24
C GLU A 56 -16.90 -7.58 -10.84
N LEU A 57 -15.56 -7.52 -10.70
CA LEU A 57 -14.67 -8.62 -11.08
C LEU A 57 -15.04 -9.90 -10.32
N ASN A 58 -15.24 -9.83 -9.00
CA ASN A 58 -15.63 -10.99 -8.22
C ASN A 58 -17.04 -11.48 -8.61
N ARG A 59 -17.99 -10.56 -8.86
CA ARG A 59 -19.34 -10.92 -9.35
C ARG A 59 -19.27 -11.71 -10.65
N GLU A 60 -18.47 -11.26 -11.61
CA GLU A 60 -18.29 -11.95 -12.89
C GLU A 60 -17.58 -13.30 -12.71
N CYS A 61 -16.58 -13.36 -11.82
CA CYS A 61 -15.93 -14.62 -11.45
C CYS A 61 -16.95 -15.66 -10.95
N HIS A 62 -17.88 -15.26 -10.09
CA HIS A 62 -18.92 -16.16 -9.56
C HIS A 62 -19.91 -16.64 -10.63
N LYS A 63 -20.17 -15.88 -11.70
CA LYS A 63 -21.00 -16.37 -12.82
C LYS A 63 -20.36 -17.56 -13.53
N GLN A 64 -19.03 -17.58 -13.61
CA GLN A 64 -18.27 -18.65 -14.26
C GLN A 64 -17.92 -19.81 -13.31
N ASN A 65 -17.84 -19.55 -11.99
CA ASN A 65 -17.34 -20.48 -10.98
C ASN A 65 -18.35 -20.75 -9.83
N GLY A 66 -19.64 -20.60 -10.11
CA GLY A 66 -20.71 -20.88 -9.15
C GLY A 66 -20.86 -22.37 -8.81
N ASN A 67 -20.24 -23.25 -9.60
CA ASN A 67 -20.23 -24.70 -9.42
C ASN A 67 -19.15 -25.20 -8.44
N TYR A 68 -18.64 -24.36 -7.54
CA TYR A 68 -17.49 -24.72 -6.69
C TYR A 68 -17.72 -25.97 -5.83
N ILE A 69 -18.91 -26.16 -5.23
CA ILE A 69 -19.24 -27.41 -4.51
C ILE A 69 -19.39 -28.60 -5.47
N PRO A 70 -20.21 -28.53 -6.54
CA PRO A 70 -20.27 -29.61 -7.54
C PRO A 70 -18.93 -29.98 -8.18
N SER A 71 -17.95 -29.07 -8.23
CA SER A 71 -16.63 -29.30 -8.82
C SER A 71 -15.66 -30.06 -7.93
N LEU A 72 -15.99 -30.29 -6.66
CA LEU A 72 -15.08 -30.92 -5.71
C LEU A 72 -14.83 -32.38 -6.06
N LYS A 73 -13.56 -32.77 -6.00
CA LYS A 73 -13.10 -34.15 -6.16
C LYS A 73 -12.21 -34.53 -4.98
N ALA A 74 -12.48 -35.71 -4.42
CA ALA A 74 -11.74 -36.19 -3.27
C ALA A 74 -10.23 -36.27 -3.54
N GLY A 75 -9.45 -35.60 -2.69
CA GLY A 75 -7.98 -35.51 -2.81
C GLY A 75 -7.45 -34.43 -3.77
N GLU A 76 -8.31 -33.69 -4.48
CA GLU A 76 -7.92 -32.67 -5.48
C GLU A 76 -8.58 -31.31 -5.19
N TYR A 77 -8.51 -30.84 -3.94
CA TYR A 77 -9.23 -29.65 -3.48
C TYR A 77 -8.63 -28.32 -3.91
N SER A 78 -7.29 -28.25 -3.97
CA SER A 78 -6.56 -27.02 -4.32
C SER A 78 -6.78 -26.56 -5.76
N THR A 79 -7.25 -27.45 -6.63
CA THR A 79 -7.56 -27.17 -8.04
C THR A 79 -9.06 -26.96 -8.29
N SER A 80 -9.88 -26.95 -7.23
CA SER A 80 -11.33 -26.77 -7.37
C SER A 80 -11.68 -25.33 -7.71
N ALA A 81 -12.87 -25.13 -8.30
CA ALA A 81 -13.36 -23.80 -8.66
C ALA A 81 -13.57 -22.89 -7.45
N PHE A 82 -13.57 -23.44 -6.22
CA PHE A 82 -13.62 -22.66 -4.98
C PHE A 82 -12.51 -21.60 -4.92
N HIS A 83 -11.29 -21.94 -5.34
CA HIS A 83 -10.14 -21.06 -5.26
C HIS A 83 -10.05 -20.02 -6.39
N ASN A 84 -10.98 -20.05 -7.35
CA ASN A 84 -10.95 -19.13 -8.49
C ASN A 84 -11.48 -17.72 -8.15
N CYS A 85 -12.29 -17.58 -7.09
CA CYS A 85 -12.94 -16.32 -6.72
C CYS A 85 -12.78 -16.02 -5.23
N PHE A 86 -12.94 -14.75 -4.83
CA PHE A 86 -13.07 -14.41 -3.42
C PHE A 86 -14.40 -14.91 -2.87
N ARG A 87 -14.35 -15.58 -1.72
CA ARG A 87 -15.48 -16.27 -1.11
C ARG A 87 -15.96 -15.56 0.13
N THR A 88 -17.25 -15.64 0.39
CA THR A 88 -17.82 -15.20 1.66
C THR A 88 -17.50 -16.22 2.76
N VAL A 89 -17.66 -15.80 4.02
CA VAL A 89 -17.50 -16.70 5.17
C VAL A 89 -18.47 -17.89 5.09
N ASP A 90 -19.72 -17.66 4.68
CA ASP A 90 -20.70 -18.75 4.52
C ASP A 90 -20.27 -19.78 3.47
N GLN A 91 -19.72 -19.32 2.34
CA GLN A 91 -19.20 -20.21 1.30
C GLN A 91 -17.97 -21.00 1.77
N ILE A 92 -17.14 -20.41 2.65
CA ILE A 92 -16.00 -21.10 3.26
C ILE A 92 -16.48 -22.22 4.19
N TYR A 93 -17.52 -21.98 4.99
CA TYR A 93 -18.12 -23.03 5.81
C TYR A 93 -18.74 -24.14 4.96
N GLU A 94 -19.52 -23.78 3.93
CA GLU A 94 -20.11 -24.77 3.02
C GLU A 94 -19.04 -25.63 2.33
N PHE A 95 -17.95 -25.00 1.88
CA PHE A 95 -16.81 -25.73 1.31
C PHE A 95 -16.21 -26.69 2.34
N THR A 96 -15.94 -26.22 3.56
CA THR A 96 -15.33 -27.03 4.62
C THR A 96 -16.23 -28.23 4.99
N ASP A 97 -17.55 -28.01 5.11
CA ASP A 97 -18.51 -29.08 5.38
C ASP A 97 -18.54 -30.13 4.25
N ALA A 98 -18.48 -29.69 3.00
CA ALA A 98 -18.39 -30.59 1.85
C ALA A 98 -17.08 -31.41 1.86
N LEU A 99 -15.96 -30.81 2.27
CA LEU A 99 -14.69 -31.53 2.44
C LEU A 99 -14.80 -32.61 3.53
N VAL A 100 -15.36 -32.28 4.70
CA VAL A 100 -15.56 -33.24 5.80
C VAL A 100 -16.47 -34.39 5.35
N ALA A 101 -17.56 -34.09 4.65
CA ALA A 101 -18.49 -35.09 4.15
C ALA A 101 -17.83 -36.06 3.15
N GLN A 102 -16.94 -35.56 2.28
CA GLN A 102 -16.19 -36.41 1.34
C GLN A 102 -15.09 -37.24 2.01
N ASN A 103 -14.59 -36.82 3.18
CA ASN A 103 -13.49 -37.46 3.89
C ASN A 103 -13.85 -37.82 5.34
N PRO A 104 -14.80 -38.74 5.58
CA PRO A 104 -15.29 -39.05 6.92
C PRO A 104 -14.27 -39.75 7.86
N LYS A 105 -13.02 -39.92 7.40
CA LYS A 105 -11.94 -40.60 8.12
C LYS A 105 -10.71 -39.72 8.37
N LEU A 106 -10.74 -38.47 7.91
CA LEU A 106 -9.79 -37.44 8.35
C LEU A 106 -10.21 -36.95 9.74
#